data_AF-A0A953IZQ1-F1
#
_entry.id   AF-A0A953IZQ1-F1
#
_cell.length_a   1.000
_cell.length_b   1.000
_cell.length_c   1.000
_cell.angle_alpha   90.00
_cell.angle_beta   90.00
_cell.angle_gamma   90.00
#
_symmetry.space_group_name_H-M   'P 1'
#
loop_
_entity.id
_entity.type
_entity.pdbx_description
1 polymer ?
#
loop_
_entity_poly.entity_id
_entity_poly.type
_entity_poly.pdbx_seq_one_letter_code
_entity_poly.pdbx_strand_id
1 'polypeptide(L)' 'MERQSLALLPRPDGLPPVEWVVSDGLVSYDDALARMAERASAIAEGRAAELVWLIEHPPLYTAGTSAQSADLIDARFPV' A
#
# COMPACT_ATOMS: atom_id res chain seq x y z
N MET A 1 6.83 -12.66 -7.04
CA MET A 1 5.67 -13.41 -7.56
C MET A 1 4.57 -13.18 -6.55
N GLU A 2 3.44 -12.57 -6.89
CA GLU A 2 2.40 -12.28 -5.88
C GLU A 2 1.76 -13.60 -5.42
N ARG A 3 1.64 -13.81 -4.10
CA ARG A 3 0.82 -14.91 -3.58
C ARG A 3 -0.65 -14.55 -3.71
N GLN A 4 -1.44 -15.56 -4.07
CA GLN A 4 -2.84 -15.50 -4.50
C GLN A 4 -3.72 -14.50 -3.72
N SER A 5 -4.53 -13.75 -4.48
CA SER A 5 -5.59 -12.87 -3.97
C SER A 5 -6.74 -13.70 -3.38
N LEU A 6 -7.06 -13.47 -2.11
CA LEU A 6 -8.24 -14.06 -1.45
C LEU A 6 -9.31 -12.98 -1.25
N ALA A 7 -10.55 -13.27 -1.63
CA ALA A 7 -11.70 -12.40 -1.34
C ALA A 7 -12.21 -12.70 0.08
N LEU A 8 -11.99 -11.78 1.02
CA LEU A 8 -12.33 -11.98 2.43
C LEU A 8 -13.75 -11.47 2.71
N LEU A 9 -14.73 -12.39 2.61
CA LEU A 9 -16.16 -12.26 2.96
C LEU A 9 -16.99 -11.19 2.20
N PRO A 10 -18.25 -11.50 1.84
CA PRO A 10 -19.19 -10.50 1.32
C PRO A 10 -19.54 -9.49 2.41
N ARG A 11 -19.51 -8.20 2.07
CA ARG A 11 -19.93 -7.13 2.98
C ARG A 11 -21.47 -7.05 3.05
N PRO A 12 -22.05 -6.77 4.23
CA PRO A 12 -23.50 -6.70 4.42
C PRO A 12 -24.18 -5.55 3.64
N ASP A 13 -23.42 -4.63 3.07
CA ASP A 13 -23.89 -3.50 2.26
C ASP A 13 -23.91 -3.77 0.75
N GLY A 14 -23.65 -5.02 0.32
CA GLY A 14 -23.70 -5.42 -1.09
C GLY A 14 -22.51 -4.94 -1.92
N LEU A 15 -21.50 -4.35 -1.28
CA LEU A 15 -20.25 -3.98 -1.94
C LEU A 15 -19.36 -5.21 -2.18
N PRO A 16 -18.49 -5.18 -3.20
CA PRO A 16 -17.62 -6.30 -3.52
C PRO A 16 -16.75 -6.68 -2.32
N PRO A 17 -16.38 -7.97 -2.16
CA PRO A 17 -15.48 -8.40 -1.10
C PRO A 17 -14.16 -7.65 -1.15
N VAL A 18 -13.56 -7.44 0.02
CA VAL A 18 -12.22 -6.86 0.11
C VAL A 18 -11.19 -7.87 -0.41
N GLU A 19 -10.34 -7.42 -1.33
CA GLU A 19 -9.21 -8.21 -1.81
C GLU A 19 -8.11 -8.28 -0.76
N TRP A 20 -7.43 -9.41 -0.64
CA TRP A 20 -6.27 -9.59 0.22
C TRP A 20 -5.06 -10.05 -0.59
N VAL A 21 -3.98 -9.26 -0.60
CA VAL A 21 -2.75 -9.56 -1.35
C VAL A 21 -1.55 -9.48 -0.43
N VAL A 22 -0.59 -10.39 -0.63
CA VAL A 22 0.72 -10.38 0.05
C VAL A 22 1.81 -10.41 -1.02
N SER A 23 2.67 -9.39 -1.03
CA SER A 23 3.84 -9.39 -1.90
C SER A 23 4.90 -10.38 -1.40
N ASP A 24 5.54 -11.09 -2.33
CA ASP A 24 6.76 -11.82 -2.02
C ASP A 24 7.96 -10.87 -2.15
N GLY A 25 8.71 -10.68 -1.05
CA GLY A 25 9.92 -9.87 -1.02
C GLY A 25 9.68 -8.37 -0.85
N LEU A 26 10.75 -7.60 -1.03
CA LEU A 26 10.75 -6.16 -0.81
C LEU A 26 10.11 -5.41 -1.99
N VAL A 27 9.26 -4.43 -1.67
CA VAL A 27 8.55 -3.55 -2.60
C VAL A 27 9.14 -2.15 -2.47
N SER A 28 9.49 -1.48 -3.57
CA SER A 28 9.98 -0.10 -3.49
C SER A 28 8.88 0.84 -2.98
N TYR A 29 9.24 1.93 -2.30
CA TYR A 29 8.27 2.88 -1.80
C TYR A 29 7.48 3.56 -2.94
N ASP A 30 8.17 3.91 -4.03
CA ASP A 30 7.57 4.55 -5.20
C ASP A 30 6.58 3.63 -5.92
N ASP A 31 6.92 2.34 -6.11
CA ASP A 31 6.00 1.38 -6.73
C ASP A 31 4.77 1.15 -5.85
N ALA A 32 4.95 1.10 -4.53
CA ALA A 32 3.84 0.97 -3.61
C ALA A 32 2.92 2.19 -3.67
N LEU A 33 3.48 3.39 -3.68
CA LEU A 33 2.72 4.64 -3.77
C LEU A 33 1.94 4.72 -5.09
N ALA A 34 2.58 4.37 -6.21
CA ALA A 34 1.93 4.35 -7.52
C ALA A 34 0.76 3.36 -7.56
N ARG A 35 0.95 2.14 -7.07
CA ARG A 35 -0.11 1.11 -7.01
C ARG A 35 -1.25 1.52 -6.07
N MET A 36 -0.94 2.13 -4.93
CA MET A 36 -1.94 2.64 -3.99
C MET A 36 -2.78 3.76 -4.64
N ALA A 37 -2.14 4.70 -5.36
CA ALA A 37 -2.83 5.78 -6.05
C ALA A 37 -3.74 5.27 -7.16
N GLU A 38 -3.26 4.34 -7.99
CA GLU A 38 -4.04 3.70 -9.05
C GLU A 38 -5.26 2.96 -8.47
N ARG A 39 -5.06 2.16 -7.42
CA ARG A 39 -6.14 1.44 -6.75
C ARG A 39 -7.16 2.40 -6.14
N ALA A 40 -6.74 3.48 -5.49
CA ALA A 40 -7.63 4.46 -4.90
C ALA A 40 -8.51 5.16 -5.96
N SER A 41 -7.93 5.55 -7.10
CA SER A 41 -8.69 6.11 -8.24
C SER A 41 -9.70 5.09 -8.78
N ALA A 42 -9.29 3.83 -8.98
CA ALA A 42 -10.19 2.81 -9.47
C ALA A 42 -11.34 2.49 -8.48
N ILE A 43 -11.10 2.53 -7.17
CA ILE A 43 -12.16 2.39 -6.15
C ILE A 43 -13.13 3.57 -6.20
N ALA A 44 -12.61 4.80 -6.27
CA ALA A 44 -13.43 6.01 -6.36
C ALA A 44 -14.35 6.03 -7.59
N GLU A 45 -13.89 5.42 -8.70
CA GLU A 45 -14.66 5.27 -9.94
C GLU A 45 -15.56 4.01 -9.95
N GLY A 46 -15.57 3.21 -8.89
CA GLY A 46 -16.35 1.96 -8.81
C GLY A 46 -15.84 0.85 -9.74
N ARG A 47 -14.59 0.94 -10.22
CA ARG A 47 -13.97 -0.02 -11.14
C ARG A 47 -13.11 -1.09 -10.46
N ALA A 48 -12.85 -0.95 -9.16
CA ALA A 48 -12.08 -1.90 -8.38
C ALA A 48 -12.67 -2.07 -6.98
N ALA A 49 -12.46 -3.25 -6.38
CA ALA A 49 -12.76 -3.48 -4.98
C ALA A 49 -11.67 -2.87 -4.06
N GLU A 50 -12.03 -2.67 -2.80
CA GLU A 50 -11.07 -2.36 -1.73
C GLU A 50 -10.02 -3.48 -1.60
N LEU A 51 -8.83 -3.12 -1.13
CA LEU A 51 -7.67 -4.02 -1.05
C LEU A 51 -6.94 -3.83 0.28
N VAL A 52 -6.63 -4.94 0.94
CA VAL A 52 -5.59 -5.03 1.96
C VAL A 52 -4.35 -5.63 1.32
N TRP A 53 -3.26 -4.88 1.32
CA TRP A 53 -1.98 -5.28 0.72
C TRP A 53 -0.87 -5.29 1.75
N LEU A 54 -0.27 -6.46 1.98
CA LEU A 54 0.86 -6.64 2.89
C LEU A 54 2.16 -6.62 2.10
N ILE A 55 3.07 -5.73 2.49
CA ILE A 55 4.38 -5.52 1.86
C ILE A 55 5.47 -5.30 2.90
N GLU A 56 6.71 -5.44 2.45
CA GLU A 56 7.92 -5.02 3.15
C GLU A 56 8.68 -4.08 2.23
N HIS A 57 9.29 -3.01 2.75
CA HIS A 57 10.11 -2.09 1.96
C HIS A 57 11.60 -2.34 2.17
N PRO A 58 12.47 -2.03 1.17
CA PRO A 58 13.88 -1.80 1.45
C PRO A 58 14.05 -0.74 2.55
N PRO A 59 15.18 -0.72 3.28
CA PRO A 59 15.42 0.27 4.33
C PRO A 59 15.25 1.71 3.80
N LEU A 60 14.30 2.43 4.39
CA LEU A 60 14.05 3.85 4.14
C LEU A 60 13.63 4.56 5.42
N TYR A 61 13.73 5.87 5.40
CA TYR A 61 13.00 6.76 6.29
C TYR A 61 11.80 7.35 5.55
N THR A 62 10.75 7.71 6.27
CA THR A 62 9.61 8.41 5.70
C THR A 62 9.37 9.69 6.48
N ALA A 63 9.31 10.82 5.78
CA ALA A 63 9.01 12.11 6.37
C ALA A 63 7.54 12.47 6.08
N GLY A 64 6.70 12.47 7.12
CA GLY A 64 5.34 12.99 7.02
C GLY A 64 5.33 14.50 6.78
N THR A 65 4.16 15.07 6.46
CA THR A 65 4.01 16.51 6.17
C THR A 65 4.39 17.42 7.34
N SER A 66 4.39 16.91 8.57
CA SER A 66 4.81 17.63 9.77
C SER A 66 6.26 17.36 10.18
N ALA A 67 7.00 16.54 9.44
CA ALA A 67 8.38 16.18 9.79
C ALA A 67 9.32 17.38 9.61
N GLN A 68 10.25 17.54 10.54
CA GLN A 68 11.29 18.56 10.51
C GLN A 68 12.63 17.92 10.19
N SER A 69 13.55 18.68 9.59
CA SER A 69 14.90 18.17 9.29
C SER A 69 15.66 17.71 10.53
N ALA A 70 15.36 18.27 11.71
CA ALA A 70 15.93 17.86 12.99
C ALA A 70 15.41 16.50 13.50
N ASP A 71 14.29 16.00 12.98
CA ASP A 71 13.74 14.68 13.34
C ASP A 71 14.51 13.54 12.67
N LEU A 72 15.28 13.84 11.61
CA LEU A 72 16.09 12.85 10.90
C LEU A 72 17.36 12.54 11.69
N ILE A 73 17.29 11.47 12.47
CA ILE A 73 18.45 10.94 13.19
C ILE A 73 19.30 10.14 12.20
N ASP A 74 20.39 10.74 11.73
CA ASP A 74 21.39 10.11 10.86
C ASP A 74 20.85 9.69 9.48
N ALA A 75 21.22 10.41 8.42
CA ALA A 75 20.70 10.24 7.06
C ALA A 75 21.28 9.01 6.32
N ARG A 76 21.19 7.84 6.95
CA ARG A 76 21.75 6.56 6.45
C ARG A 76 20.97 5.97 5.28
N PHE A 77 19.68 6.28 5.20
CA PHE A 77 18.77 5.74 4.20
C PHE A 77 18.09 6.88 3.44
N PRO A 78 17.58 6.62 2.22
CA PRO A 78 16.73 7.59 1.53
C PRO A 78 15.52 7.96 2.38
N VAL A 79 15.10 9.22 2.26
CA VAL A 79 13.92 9.82 2.89
C VAL A 79 12.89 10.12 1.81
#